data_AF-A0A192A7W0-F1
#
_entry.id   AF-A0A192A7W0-F1
#
_cell.length_a   1.000
_cell.length_b   1.000
_cell.length_c   1.000
_cell.angle_alpha   90.00
_cell.angle_beta   90.00
_cell.angle_gamma   90.00
#
_symmetry.space_group_name_H-M   'P 1'
#
loop_
_entity.id
_entity.type
_entity.pdbx_description
1 polymer ?
#
loop_
_entity_poly.entity_id
_entity_poly.type
_entity_poly.pdbx_seq_one_letter_code
_entity_poly.pdbx_strand_id
1 'polypeptide(L)'
;MAGKTWGNFSQWRATALPFGQSKLAGCFLAFAVGASMCAFSWREHAAPLLAALFPVVMVMCTSRLQAWCLALGYGLDIGLMGFGGAGTFFGGSWLLGLAAGATYGLIFSATVAALYPNDTQSPKKKAVAVMAWTVLWTYPPLGAFLAGSLVATWGFWFPGTKWLGLALGAGFTTLLGAYAHRFFGQVAVGVAVVVALVFSPLEEASFARSEDWVGVSTEWGVQTPDTLPETLVKMRTIIHDEASRGAKVIVFPESIIGTYDSSEDGVLEIMLKQAAAQKKVSVVFGANAMTDVGMANIAREYEYTSDGVHELQFQARQTVPVAEWNPLSRYHYPAQWFSSGVMPIGGRGALFLFCYEEYLPWEVLYSIGREKPDLIVAMSNLWWTKGTGEPVLQHRHAEGYAKLFGLPLVIATNS
;
A
#
# COMPACT_ATOMS: atom_id res chain seq x y z
N MET A 1 -56.54 -52.66 19.98
CA MET A 1 -55.06 -52.60 20.07
C MET A 1 -54.54 -52.20 18.70
N ALA A 2 -54.25 -50.92 18.51
CA ALA A 2 -53.87 -50.35 17.22
C ALA A 2 -52.35 -50.42 17.04
N GLY A 3 -51.90 -51.00 15.93
CA GLY A 3 -50.49 -51.08 15.55
C GLY A 3 -49.93 -49.71 15.19
N LYS A 4 -48.88 -49.28 15.90
CA LYS A 4 -48.10 -48.09 15.58
C LYS A 4 -47.09 -48.42 14.47
N THR A 5 -47.30 -47.85 13.30
CA THR A 5 -46.34 -47.77 12.20
C THR A 5 -45.14 -46.91 12.61
N TRP A 6 -43.94 -47.44 12.40
CA TRP A 6 -42.68 -46.75 12.60
C TRP A 6 -42.55 -45.58 11.61
N GLY A 7 -42.30 -44.38 12.15
CA GLY A 7 -42.11 -43.17 11.37
C GLY A 7 -40.84 -43.24 10.53
N ASN A 8 -40.99 -42.95 9.23
CA ASN A 8 -39.92 -42.85 8.25
C ASN A 8 -38.80 -41.89 8.70
N PHE A 9 -37.56 -42.32 8.54
CA PHE A 9 -36.32 -41.53 8.71
C PHE A 9 -36.27 -40.26 7.82
N SER A 10 -37.18 -40.12 6.85
CA SER A 10 -37.31 -38.95 5.98
C SER A 10 -37.93 -37.73 6.67
N GLN A 11 -38.68 -37.90 7.76
CA GLN A 11 -39.31 -36.77 8.47
C GLN A 11 -38.32 -35.96 9.32
N TRP A 12 -37.18 -36.52 9.72
CA TRP A 12 -36.15 -35.80 10.47
C TRP A 12 -35.35 -34.78 9.63
N ARG A 13 -35.39 -34.90 8.29
CA ARG A 13 -34.80 -33.88 7.40
C ARG A 13 -35.65 -32.60 7.30
N ALA A 14 -36.92 -32.63 7.74
CA ALA A 14 -37.84 -31.51 7.62
C ALA A 14 -37.91 -30.60 8.86
N THR A 15 -37.28 -31.00 9.99
CA THR A 15 -37.29 -30.27 11.26
C THR A 15 -35.93 -29.75 11.72
N ALA A 16 -34.88 -29.95 10.91
CA ALA A 16 -33.67 -29.15 11.05
C ALA A 16 -33.95 -27.75 10.51
N LEU A 17 -33.97 -26.75 11.40
CA LEU A 17 -34.03 -25.33 11.10
C LEU A 17 -33.26 -24.99 9.81
N PRO A 18 -33.81 -24.19 8.88
CA PRO A 18 -33.17 -23.87 7.61
C PRO A 18 -32.03 -22.86 7.82
N PHE A 19 -30.99 -23.25 8.55
CA PHE A 19 -29.75 -22.47 8.71
C PHE A 19 -28.85 -22.53 7.47
N GLY A 20 -29.22 -23.28 6.43
CA GLY A 20 -28.42 -23.49 5.21
C GLY A 20 -28.89 -22.77 3.94
N GLN A 21 -29.98 -22.00 3.95
CA GLN A 21 -30.49 -21.29 2.76
C GLN A 21 -30.92 -19.83 3.01
N SER A 22 -30.53 -19.24 4.14
CA SER A 22 -30.84 -17.83 4.39
C SER A 22 -29.85 -16.95 3.63
N LYS A 23 -30.36 -15.93 2.92
CA LYS A 23 -29.52 -14.86 2.32
C LYS A 23 -28.54 -14.26 3.34
N LEU A 24 -28.94 -14.26 4.61
CA LEU A 24 -28.14 -13.82 5.75
C LEU A 24 -26.87 -14.66 5.94
N ALA A 25 -26.97 -16.00 5.92
CA ALA A 25 -25.82 -16.88 6.05
C ALA A 25 -24.82 -16.69 4.89
N GLY A 26 -25.31 -16.50 3.66
CA GLY A 26 -24.47 -16.21 2.50
C GLY A 26 -23.73 -14.86 2.58
N CYS A 27 -24.36 -13.87 3.20
CA CYS A 27 -23.74 -12.55 3.44
C CYS A 27 -22.69 -12.61 4.57
N PHE A 28 -22.98 -13.32 5.67
CA PHE A 28 -22.03 -13.53 6.75
C PHE A 28 -20.79 -14.30 6.28
N LEU A 29 -20.98 -15.37 5.49
CA LEU A 29 -19.88 -16.11 4.90
C LEU A 29 -19.03 -15.21 3.98
N ALA A 30 -19.66 -14.38 3.14
CA ALA A 30 -18.94 -13.47 2.27
C ALA A 30 -18.10 -12.46 3.07
N PHE A 31 -18.66 -11.89 4.15
CA PHE A 31 -17.91 -11.03 5.06
C PHE A 31 -16.69 -11.74 5.66
N ALA A 32 -16.89 -12.94 6.21
CA ALA A 32 -15.81 -13.73 6.81
C ALA A 32 -14.71 -14.10 5.79
N VAL A 33 -15.10 -14.44 4.55
CA VAL A 33 -14.16 -14.70 3.45
C VAL A 33 -13.35 -13.45 3.12
N GLY A 34 -14.00 -12.28 3.02
CA GLY A 34 -13.32 -11.01 2.73
C GLY A 34 -12.29 -10.65 3.80
N ALA A 35 -12.68 -10.71 5.07
CA ALA A 35 -11.77 -10.49 6.19
C ALA A 35 -10.61 -11.50 6.21
N SER A 36 -10.91 -12.78 5.99
CA SER A 36 -9.87 -13.82 5.95
C SER A 36 -8.87 -13.59 4.81
N MET A 37 -9.34 -13.21 3.61
CA MET A 37 -8.45 -12.92 2.49
C MET A 37 -7.50 -11.78 2.80
N CYS A 38 -7.97 -10.72 3.47
CA CYS A 38 -7.12 -9.61 3.91
C CYS A 38 -6.08 -10.08 4.93
N ALA A 39 -6.53 -10.63 6.07
CA ALA A 39 -5.68 -11.11 7.15
C ALA A 39 -4.58 -12.10 6.69
N PHE A 40 -4.90 -13.01 5.77
CA PHE A 40 -3.90 -13.94 5.23
C PHE A 40 -2.96 -13.29 4.21
N SER A 41 -3.40 -12.30 3.45
CA SER A 41 -2.60 -11.72 2.36
C SER A 41 -1.57 -10.71 2.86
N TRP A 42 -1.88 -9.97 3.91
CA TRP A 42 -1.09 -8.83 4.38
C TRP A 42 -0.36 -9.08 5.70
N ARG A 43 -0.19 -10.36 6.07
CA ARG A 43 0.60 -10.74 7.24
C ARG A 43 2.10 -10.66 6.97
N GLU A 44 2.89 -10.59 8.04
CA GLU A 44 4.35 -10.68 7.97
C GLU A 44 4.78 -11.96 7.23
N HIS A 45 5.88 -11.88 6.48
CA HIS A 45 6.43 -13.02 5.71
C HIS A 45 5.47 -13.64 4.66
N ALA A 46 4.41 -12.93 4.24
CA ALA A 46 3.49 -13.40 3.22
C ALA A 46 3.45 -12.48 1.99
N ALA A 47 3.47 -13.07 0.81
CA ALA A 47 3.08 -12.44 -0.44
C ALA A 47 1.55 -12.26 -0.48
N PRO A 48 1.05 -11.10 -0.94
CA PRO A 48 -0.38 -10.83 -1.08
C PRO A 48 -1.00 -11.52 -2.32
N LEU A 49 -0.59 -12.75 -2.62
CA LEU A 49 -1.08 -13.53 -3.78
C LEU A 49 -2.58 -13.81 -3.68
N LEU A 50 -3.10 -14.01 -2.46
CA LEU A 50 -4.52 -14.27 -2.23
C LEU A 50 -5.36 -13.00 -2.42
N ALA A 51 -4.85 -11.83 -2.03
CA ALA A 51 -5.50 -10.53 -2.27
C ALA A 51 -5.70 -10.29 -3.77
N ALA A 52 -4.77 -10.72 -4.64
CA ALA A 52 -4.93 -10.65 -6.10
C ALA A 52 -6.19 -11.36 -6.62
N LEU A 53 -6.70 -12.37 -5.90
CA LEU A 53 -7.89 -13.14 -6.25
C LEU A 53 -9.19 -12.53 -5.70
N PHE A 54 -9.11 -11.46 -4.90
CA PHE A 54 -10.28 -10.78 -4.36
C PHE A 54 -11.33 -10.37 -5.44
N PRO A 55 -10.93 -9.83 -6.61
CA PRO A 55 -11.86 -9.52 -7.70
C PRO A 55 -12.60 -10.76 -8.21
N VAL A 56 -11.94 -11.92 -8.24
CA VAL A 56 -12.51 -13.19 -8.70
C VAL A 56 -13.61 -13.65 -7.75
N VAL A 57 -13.35 -13.62 -6.44
CA VAL A 57 -14.31 -13.97 -5.40
C VAL A 57 -15.51 -13.01 -5.40
N MET A 58 -15.26 -11.73 -5.66
CA MET A 58 -16.31 -10.73 -5.81
C MET A 58 -17.23 -11.06 -7.00
N VAL A 59 -16.69 -11.47 -8.14
CA VAL A 59 -17.50 -11.90 -9.30
C VAL A 59 -18.34 -13.15 -8.99
N MET A 60 -17.85 -14.04 -8.11
CA MET A 60 -18.58 -15.24 -7.69
C MET A 60 -19.79 -14.95 -6.79
N CYS A 61 -19.92 -13.74 -6.23
CA CYS A 61 -21.06 -13.36 -5.42
C CYS A 61 -22.38 -13.44 -6.22
N THR A 62 -23.41 -13.96 -5.55
CA THR A 62 -24.74 -14.23 -6.11
C THR A 62 -25.63 -12.98 -6.12
N SER A 63 -25.34 -12.01 -5.26
CA SER A 63 -26.10 -10.77 -5.11
C SER A 63 -25.19 -9.57 -4.81
N ARG A 64 -25.69 -8.35 -5.07
CA ARG A 64 -25.00 -7.09 -4.69
C ARG A 64 -24.73 -7.02 -3.19
N LEU A 65 -25.69 -7.45 -2.36
CA LEU A 65 -25.52 -7.45 -0.90
C LEU A 65 -24.38 -8.36 -0.47
N GLN A 66 -24.25 -9.54 -1.10
CA GLN A 66 -23.15 -10.46 -0.81
C GLN A 66 -21.79 -9.86 -1.21
N ALA A 67 -21.69 -9.22 -2.38
CA ALA A 67 -20.47 -8.54 -2.82
C ALA A 67 -20.11 -7.35 -1.91
N TRP A 68 -21.12 -6.61 -1.44
CA TRP A 68 -20.94 -5.55 -0.44
C TRP A 68 -20.41 -6.10 0.88
N CYS A 69 -20.98 -7.21 1.40
CA CYS A 69 -20.48 -7.84 2.63
C CYS A 69 -19.05 -8.37 2.49
N LEU A 70 -18.71 -8.98 1.34
CA LEU A 70 -17.33 -9.39 1.02
C LEU A 70 -16.38 -8.19 1.08
N ALA A 71 -16.75 -7.09 0.42
CA ALA A 71 -15.96 -5.87 0.41
C ALA A 71 -15.89 -5.18 1.78
N LEU A 72 -16.95 -5.25 2.57
CA LEU A 72 -16.95 -4.73 3.93
C LEU A 72 -15.97 -5.51 4.82
N GLY A 73 -15.96 -6.84 4.73
CA GLY A 73 -15.02 -7.67 5.49
C GLY A 73 -13.56 -7.35 5.14
N TYR A 74 -13.25 -7.29 3.84
CA TYR A 74 -11.90 -6.95 3.37
C TYR A 74 -11.51 -5.50 3.71
N GLY A 75 -12.41 -4.54 3.44
CA GLY A 75 -12.15 -3.12 3.63
C GLY A 75 -12.06 -2.69 5.10
N LEU A 76 -12.84 -3.30 6.00
CA LEU A 76 -12.69 -3.05 7.43
C LEU A 76 -11.36 -3.58 7.95
N ASP A 77 -10.95 -4.77 7.50
CA ASP A 77 -9.69 -5.38 7.94
C ASP A 77 -8.49 -4.54 7.46
N ILE A 78 -8.46 -4.13 6.18
CA ILE A 78 -7.46 -3.18 5.67
C ILE A 78 -7.51 -1.86 6.44
N GLY A 79 -8.71 -1.31 6.66
CA GLY A 79 -8.88 -0.06 7.37
C GLY A 79 -8.35 -0.13 8.80
N LEU A 80 -8.52 -1.26 9.49
CA LEU A 80 -8.01 -1.47 10.84
C LEU A 80 -6.52 -1.78 10.86
N MET A 81 -5.99 -2.53 9.88
CA MET A 81 -4.55 -2.78 9.76
C MET A 81 -3.79 -1.48 9.55
N GLY A 82 -4.30 -0.61 8.67
CA GLY A 82 -3.60 0.63 8.33
C GLY A 82 -3.94 1.85 9.16
N PHE A 83 -5.22 2.08 9.44
CA PHE A 83 -5.65 3.25 10.22
C PHE A 83 -6.02 2.92 11.67
N GLY A 84 -6.02 1.64 12.08
CA GLY A 84 -6.24 1.28 13.48
C GLY A 84 -5.16 1.84 14.41
N GLY A 85 -3.93 1.99 13.91
CA GLY A 85 -2.83 2.71 14.58
C GLY A 85 -2.98 4.23 14.54
N ALA A 86 -3.79 4.80 13.65
CA ALA A 86 -3.90 6.25 13.46
C ALA A 86 -4.46 7.00 14.68
N GLY A 87 -4.90 6.31 15.73
CA GLY A 87 -5.26 6.95 16.99
C GLY A 87 -4.12 7.80 17.56
N THR A 88 -2.86 7.38 17.43
CA THR A 88 -1.66 8.17 17.78
C THR A 88 -1.52 9.42 16.89
N PHE A 89 -1.83 9.30 15.60
CA PHE A 89 -1.85 10.42 14.65
C PHE A 89 -2.95 11.44 14.97
N PHE A 90 -4.13 10.97 15.40
CA PHE A 90 -5.27 11.81 15.81
C PHE A 90 -5.28 12.15 17.31
N GLY A 91 -4.13 12.54 17.86
CA GLY A 91 -4.04 13.05 19.24
C GLY A 91 -4.18 11.98 20.34
N GLY A 92 -3.83 10.73 20.05
CA GLY A 92 -3.80 9.61 21.01
C GLY A 92 -5.13 8.88 21.21
N SER A 93 -6.18 9.19 20.44
CA SER A 93 -7.50 8.58 20.60
C SER A 93 -7.66 7.31 19.76
N TRP A 94 -7.61 6.15 20.40
CA TRP A 94 -7.88 4.85 19.75
C TRP A 94 -9.27 4.79 19.08
N LEU A 95 -10.26 5.53 19.61
CA LEU A 95 -11.59 5.65 19.01
C LEU A 95 -11.56 6.33 17.64
N LEU A 96 -10.71 7.35 17.47
CA LEU A 96 -10.56 8.05 16.19
C LEU A 96 -9.86 7.15 15.16
N GLY A 97 -8.85 6.38 15.56
CA GLY A 97 -8.23 5.37 14.70
C GLY A 97 -9.24 4.30 14.25
N LEU A 98 -10.03 3.76 15.17
CA LEU A 98 -11.08 2.79 14.85
C LEU A 98 -12.17 3.40 13.95
N ALA A 99 -12.58 4.64 14.20
CA ALA A 99 -13.55 5.35 13.36
C ALA A 99 -13.00 5.60 11.95
N ALA A 100 -11.73 5.97 11.82
CA ALA A 100 -11.06 6.15 10.52
C ALA A 100 -11.01 4.84 9.73
N GLY A 101 -10.54 3.75 10.37
CA GLY A 101 -10.51 2.42 9.74
C GLY A 101 -11.90 1.90 9.35
N ALA A 102 -12.90 2.10 10.21
CA ALA A 102 -14.28 1.74 9.90
C ALA A 102 -14.85 2.56 8.74
N THR A 103 -14.56 3.87 8.71
CA THR A 103 -14.97 4.78 7.63
C THR A 103 -14.35 4.35 6.31
N TYR A 104 -13.07 3.96 6.32
CA TYR A 104 -12.40 3.41 5.15
C TYR A 104 -13.13 2.17 4.61
N GLY A 105 -13.40 1.18 5.46
CA GLY A 105 -14.11 -0.04 5.06
C GLY A 105 -15.54 0.21 4.55
N LEU A 106 -16.24 1.20 5.12
CA LEU A 106 -17.56 1.61 4.66
C LEU A 106 -17.50 2.27 3.27
N ILE A 107 -16.55 3.16 3.03
CA ILE A 107 -16.36 3.80 1.71
C ILE A 107 -15.98 2.74 0.67
N PHE A 108 -14.99 1.89 1.00
CA PHE A 108 -14.54 0.81 0.14
C PHE A 108 -15.72 -0.09 -0.28
N SER A 109 -16.48 -0.60 0.69
CA SER A 109 -17.63 -1.46 0.41
C SER A 109 -18.75 -0.74 -0.34
N ALA A 110 -19.03 0.54 -0.04
CA ALA A 110 -20.05 1.32 -0.73
C ALA A 110 -19.74 1.47 -2.23
N THR A 111 -18.48 1.69 -2.62
CA THR A 111 -18.11 1.77 -4.04
C THR A 111 -18.31 0.45 -4.78
N VAL A 112 -18.08 -0.68 -4.11
CA VAL A 112 -18.39 -2.01 -4.66
C VAL A 112 -19.88 -2.13 -4.90
N ALA A 113 -20.72 -1.78 -3.92
CA ALA A 113 -22.17 -1.83 -4.09
C ALA A 113 -22.67 -0.92 -5.23
N ALA A 114 -22.07 0.26 -5.41
CA ALA A 114 -22.43 1.22 -6.44
C ALA A 114 -22.12 0.70 -7.86
N LEU A 115 -20.96 0.07 -8.07
CA LEU A 115 -20.55 -0.43 -9.38
C LEU A 115 -21.04 -1.84 -9.71
N TYR A 116 -21.39 -2.65 -8.69
CA TYR A 116 -21.85 -4.01 -8.92
C TYR A 116 -23.19 -4.04 -9.65
N PRO A 117 -23.35 -4.83 -10.73
CA PRO A 117 -24.54 -4.78 -11.58
C PRO A 117 -25.81 -5.25 -10.84
N ASN A 118 -26.96 -4.65 -11.18
CA ASN A 118 -28.28 -5.09 -10.70
C ASN A 118 -28.59 -6.51 -11.21
N ASP A 119 -28.26 -6.78 -12.47
CA ASP A 119 -28.39 -8.08 -13.11
C ASP A 119 -27.17 -8.95 -12.76
N THR A 120 -27.34 -9.83 -11.77
CA THR A 120 -26.28 -10.73 -11.30
C THR A 120 -26.22 -12.06 -12.04
N GLN A 121 -27.08 -12.27 -13.05
CA GLN A 121 -27.14 -13.54 -13.79
C GLN A 121 -26.02 -13.68 -14.83
N SER A 122 -25.34 -12.59 -15.21
CA SER A 122 -24.23 -12.64 -16.16
C SER A 122 -22.87 -12.50 -15.47
N PRO A 123 -22.09 -13.60 -15.33
CA PRO A 123 -20.73 -13.56 -14.81
C PRO A 123 -19.80 -12.63 -15.57
N LYS A 124 -19.99 -12.49 -16.89
CA LYS A 124 -19.19 -11.59 -17.73
C LYS A 124 -19.46 -10.12 -17.39
N LYS A 125 -20.72 -9.72 -17.21
CA LYS A 125 -21.07 -8.34 -16.79
C LYS A 125 -20.49 -8.03 -15.42
N LYS A 126 -20.56 -8.98 -14.48
CA LYS A 126 -19.93 -8.86 -13.16
C LYS A 126 -18.42 -8.67 -13.27
N ALA A 127 -17.73 -9.49 -14.07
CA ALA A 127 -16.28 -9.39 -14.26
C ALA A 127 -15.87 -8.03 -14.84
N VAL A 128 -16.61 -7.52 -15.83
CA VAL A 128 -16.37 -6.18 -16.39
C VAL A 128 -16.61 -5.08 -15.34
N ALA A 129 -17.66 -5.17 -14.54
CA ALA A 129 -17.95 -4.20 -13.49
C ALA A 129 -16.87 -4.18 -12.39
N VAL A 130 -16.37 -5.35 -11.98
CA VAL A 130 -15.28 -5.46 -11.00
C VAL A 130 -13.95 -4.98 -11.58
N MET A 131 -13.69 -5.21 -12.87
CA MET A 131 -12.53 -4.63 -13.55
C MET A 131 -12.64 -3.10 -13.62
N ALA A 132 -13.81 -2.57 -13.97
CA ALA A 132 -14.06 -1.13 -13.97
C ALA A 132 -13.88 -0.52 -12.58
N TRP A 133 -14.33 -1.21 -11.52
CA TRP A 133 -14.08 -0.84 -10.13
C TRP A 133 -12.58 -0.80 -9.82
N THR A 134 -11.82 -1.81 -10.24
CA THR A 134 -10.35 -1.87 -10.05
C THR A 134 -9.64 -0.68 -10.74
N VAL A 135 -10.04 -0.36 -11.98
CA VAL A 135 -9.48 0.76 -12.75
C VAL A 135 -9.88 2.10 -12.12
N LEU A 136 -11.12 2.26 -11.67
CA LEU A 136 -11.59 3.50 -11.05
C LEU A 136 -10.83 3.80 -9.75
N TRP A 137 -10.56 2.76 -8.96
CA TRP A 137 -9.76 2.85 -7.74
C TRP A 137 -8.25 2.94 -8.01
N THR A 138 -7.79 2.69 -9.24
CA THR A 138 -6.41 2.98 -9.63
C THR A 138 -6.21 4.48 -9.82
N TYR A 139 -7.20 5.19 -10.37
CA TYR A 139 -7.07 6.57 -10.85
C TYR A 139 -7.59 7.62 -9.83
N PRO A 140 -6.88 8.73 -9.56
CA PRO A 140 -7.35 9.79 -8.67
C PRO A 140 -8.53 10.58 -9.29
N PRO A 141 -9.42 11.18 -8.47
CA PRO A 141 -9.33 11.35 -7.02
C PRO A 141 -9.75 10.11 -6.22
N LEU A 142 -10.47 9.14 -6.81
CA LEU A 142 -10.98 7.99 -6.06
C LEU A 142 -9.85 7.07 -5.59
N GLY A 143 -8.86 6.83 -6.44
CA GLY A 143 -7.68 6.06 -6.08
C GLY A 143 -6.79 6.71 -5.03
N ALA A 144 -6.90 8.03 -4.80
CA ALA A 144 -6.14 8.71 -3.76
C ALA A 144 -6.54 8.30 -2.33
N PHE A 145 -7.66 7.57 -2.17
CA PHE A 145 -8.07 7.02 -0.89
C PHE A 145 -7.67 5.54 -0.72
N LEU A 146 -7.09 4.88 -1.73
CA LEU A 146 -6.96 3.42 -1.76
C LEU A 146 -5.74 2.90 -1.00
N ALA A 147 -5.86 2.69 0.31
CA ALA A 147 -4.95 1.77 1.00
C ALA A 147 -5.27 0.32 0.59
N GLY A 148 -4.26 -0.51 0.29
CA GLY A 148 -4.51 -1.92 -0.03
C GLY A 148 -4.84 -2.22 -1.50
N SER A 149 -4.28 -1.45 -2.43
CA SER A 149 -4.45 -1.67 -3.86
C SER A 149 -4.11 -3.10 -4.30
N LEU A 150 -5.04 -3.67 -5.07
CA LEU A 150 -4.87 -5.00 -5.66
C LEU A 150 -3.90 -4.98 -6.85
N VAL A 151 -3.60 -3.81 -7.44
CA VAL A 151 -2.74 -3.71 -8.62
C VAL A 151 -1.29 -4.11 -8.29
N ALA A 152 -0.78 -3.69 -7.12
CA ALA A 152 0.56 -4.07 -6.67
C ALA A 152 0.72 -5.60 -6.54
N THR A 153 -0.37 -6.30 -6.16
CA THR A 153 -0.34 -7.76 -5.96
C THR A 153 -0.05 -8.54 -7.25
N TRP A 154 -0.31 -7.95 -8.43
CA TRP A 154 -0.01 -8.57 -9.72
C TRP A 154 1.49 -8.71 -9.98
N GLY A 155 2.33 -7.89 -9.34
CA GLY A 155 3.78 -8.05 -9.40
C GLY A 155 4.29 -9.33 -8.77
N PHE A 156 3.56 -9.90 -7.81
CA PHE A 156 3.91 -11.18 -7.21
C PHE A 156 3.52 -12.37 -8.11
N TRP A 157 2.47 -12.21 -8.94
CA TRP A 157 2.06 -13.24 -9.91
C TRP A 157 2.84 -13.18 -11.23
N PHE A 158 3.21 -11.98 -11.68
CA PHE A 158 3.85 -11.75 -12.99
C PHE A 158 5.12 -10.89 -12.86
N PRO A 159 6.13 -11.31 -12.08
CA PRO A 159 7.33 -10.51 -11.85
C PRO A 159 8.13 -10.30 -13.15
N GLY A 160 8.69 -9.10 -13.33
CA GLY A 160 9.56 -8.72 -14.45
C GLY A 160 8.85 -8.52 -15.79
N THR A 161 7.53 -8.70 -15.85
CA THR A 161 6.76 -8.61 -17.09
C THR A 161 6.28 -7.20 -17.43
N LYS A 162 6.53 -6.22 -16.55
CA LYS A 162 6.26 -4.78 -16.76
C LYS A 162 4.79 -4.55 -17.12
N TRP A 163 4.51 -3.75 -18.15
CA TRP A 163 3.17 -3.46 -18.66
C TRP A 163 2.40 -4.71 -19.08
N LEU A 164 3.08 -5.76 -19.57
CA LEU A 164 2.41 -7.02 -19.88
C LEU A 164 1.85 -7.68 -18.61
N GLY A 165 2.55 -7.56 -17.48
CA GLY A 165 2.07 -8.07 -16.19
C GLY A 165 0.79 -7.42 -15.70
N LEU A 166 0.62 -6.12 -15.93
CA LEU A 166 -0.65 -5.43 -15.66
C LEU A 166 -1.77 -6.01 -16.53
N ALA A 167 -1.52 -6.17 -17.83
CA ALA A 167 -2.50 -6.75 -18.75
C ALA A 167 -2.83 -8.21 -18.39
N LEU A 168 -1.81 -9.00 -18.00
CA LEU A 168 -1.97 -10.38 -17.54
C LEU A 168 -2.75 -10.46 -16.23
N GLY A 169 -2.44 -9.63 -15.23
CA GLY A 169 -3.17 -9.56 -13.96
C GLY A 169 -4.63 -9.17 -14.14
N ALA A 170 -4.88 -8.13 -14.93
CA ALA A 170 -6.23 -7.69 -15.26
C ALA A 170 -7.00 -8.76 -16.05
N GLY A 171 -6.37 -9.33 -17.08
CA GLY A 171 -6.94 -10.40 -17.91
C GLY A 171 -7.21 -11.67 -17.11
N PHE A 172 -6.25 -12.12 -16.31
CA PHE A 172 -6.33 -13.31 -15.48
C PHE A 172 -7.49 -13.20 -14.48
N THR A 173 -7.54 -12.13 -13.68
CA THR A 173 -8.61 -11.94 -12.68
C THR A 173 -10.00 -11.80 -13.33
N THR A 174 -10.09 -11.07 -14.46
CA THR A 174 -11.36 -10.89 -15.18
C THR A 174 -11.86 -12.20 -15.80
N LEU A 175 -10.98 -12.92 -16.50
CA LEU A 175 -11.35 -14.17 -17.18
C LEU A 175 -11.66 -15.26 -16.16
N LEU A 176 -10.82 -15.40 -15.13
CA LEU A 176 -11.03 -16.39 -14.08
C LEU A 176 -12.38 -16.14 -13.38
N GLY A 177 -12.71 -14.89 -13.03
CA GLY A 177 -14.01 -14.52 -12.49
C GLY A 177 -15.17 -14.80 -13.45
N ALA A 178 -15.03 -14.40 -14.72
CA ALA A 178 -16.09 -14.59 -15.73
C ALA A 178 -16.43 -16.07 -15.97
N TYR A 179 -15.45 -16.98 -15.83
CA TYR A 179 -15.63 -18.42 -16.04
C TYR A 179 -15.77 -19.24 -14.75
N ALA A 180 -15.67 -18.63 -13.57
CA ALA A 180 -15.75 -19.29 -12.25
C ALA A 180 -17.07 -20.05 -12.00
N HIS A 181 -18.12 -19.82 -12.80
CA HIS A 181 -19.39 -20.55 -12.72
C HIS A 181 -19.36 -21.92 -13.41
N ARG A 182 -18.35 -22.19 -14.25
CA ARG A 182 -18.18 -23.48 -14.96
C ARG A 182 -17.29 -24.41 -14.15
N PHE A 183 -17.45 -25.73 -14.32
CA PHE A 183 -16.64 -26.73 -13.61
C PHE A 183 -15.13 -26.47 -13.71
N PHE A 184 -14.59 -26.34 -14.94
CA PHE A 184 -13.16 -26.04 -15.13
C PHE A 184 -12.75 -24.67 -14.54
N GLY A 185 -13.65 -23.70 -14.52
CA GLY A 185 -13.39 -22.40 -13.88
C GLY A 185 -13.31 -22.52 -12.36
N GLN A 186 -14.19 -23.30 -11.72
CA GLN A 186 -14.14 -23.58 -10.28
C GLN A 186 -12.85 -24.31 -9.90
N VAL A 187 -12.44 -25.29 -10.72
CA VAL A 187 -11.15 -25.97 -10.54
C VAL A 187 -9.99 -24.98 -10.65
N ALA A 188 -10.00 -24.11 -11.66
CA ALA A 188 -8.95 -23.10 -11.83
C ALA A 188 -8.88 -22.10 -10.66
N VAL A 189 -10.03 -21.67 -10.12
CA VAL A 189 -10.09 -20.83 -8.92
C VAL A 189 -9.51 -21.58 -7.72
N GLY A 190 -9.90 -22.84 -7.51
CA GLY A 190 -9.37 -23.67 -6.43
C GLY A 190 -7.86 -23.85 -6.52
N VAL A 191 -7.33 -24.12 -7.72
CA VAL A 191 -5.89 -24.20 -7.97
C VAL A 191 -5.21 -22.86 -7.69
N ALA A 192 -5.77 -21.75 -8.15
CA ALA A 192 -5.20 -20.42 -7.90
C ALA A 192 -5.15 -20.09 -6.41
N VAL A 193 -6.19 -20.44 -5.64
CA VAL A 193 -6.20 -20.27 -4.18
C VAL A 193 -5.16 -21.16 -3.50
N VAL A 194 -5.03 -22.42 -3.91
CA VAL A 194 -4.01 -23.33 -3.36
C VAL A 194 -2.61 -22.82 -3.68
N VAL A 195 -2.35 -22.41 -4.92
CA VAL A 195 -1.08 -21.80 -5.33
C VAL A 195 -0.81 -20.54 -4.48
N ALA A 196 -1.79 -19.66 -4.34
CA ALA A 196 -1.65 -18.47 -3.52
C ALA A 196 -1.29 -18.82 -2.07
N LEU A 197 -1.92 -19.83 -1.46
CA LEU A 197 -1.64 -20.22 -0.07
C LEU A 197 -0.29 -20.92 0.09
N VAL A 198 0.09 -21.77 -0.87
CA VAL A 198 1.34 -22.56 -0.83
C VAL A 198 2.57 -21.70 -1.12
N PHE A 199 2.46 -20.76 -2.06
CA PHE A 199 3.54 -19.85 -2.44
C PHE A 199 3.45 -18.47 -1.77
N SER A 200 2.47 -18.28 -0.88
CA SER A 200 2.36 -17.07 -0.05
C SER A 200 3.55 -16.90 0.89
N PRO A 201 4.07 -17.93 1.59
CA PRO A 201 5.27 -17.76 2.40
C PRO A 201 6.44 -17.33 1.51
N LEU A 202 6.97 -16.13 1.76
CA LEU A 202 8.18 -15.63 1.11
C LEU A 202 9.23 -15.33 2.19
N GLU A 203 10.48 -15.66 1.89
CA GLU A 203 11.60 -15.07 2.62
C GLU A 203 11.58 -13.55 2.41
N GLU A 204 11.74 -12.79 3.49
CA GLU A 204 11.82 -11.34 3.40
C GLU A 204 13.09 -10.94 2.66
N ALA A 205 12.90 -10.33 1.49
CA ALA A 205 13.99 -9.66 0.81
C ALA A 205 14.41 -8.44 1.66
N SER A 206 15.70 -8.34 1.94
CA SER A 206 16.24 -7.12 2.54
C SER A 206 16.22 -6.01 1.49
N PHE A 207 15.40 -4.99 1.71
CA PHE A 207 15.33 -3.80 0.87
C PHE A 207 16.17 -2.64 1.40
N ALA A 208 17.00 -2.90 2.42
CA ALA A 208 17.88 -1.88 3.01
C ALA A 208 19.01 -1.47 2.07
N ARG A 209 19.40 -2.32 1.10
CA ARG A 209 20.50 -2.03 0.18
C ARG A 209 20.21 -2.55 -1.22
N SER A 210 20.51 -1.71 -2.21
CA SER A 210 20.52 -2.09 -3.61
C SER A 210 21.79 -1.53 -4.25
N GLU A 211 22.74 -2.41 -4.60
CA GLU A 211 24.04 -2.00 -5.15
C GLU A 211 24.75 -0.97 -4.24
N ASP A 212 24.91 0.26 -4.72
CA ASP A 212 25.53 1.39 -4.01
C ASP A 212 24.52 2.30 -3.30
N TRP A 213 23.24 1.95 -3.30
CA TRP A 213 22.18 2.64 -2.58
C TRP A 213 21.86 1.97 -1.24
N VAL A 214 21.70 2.77 -0.19
CA VAL A 214 21.28 2.31 1.13
C VAL A 214 20.08 3.10 1.61
N GLY A 215 19.03 2.38 2.02
CA GLY A 215 17.92 2.91 2.78
C GLY A 215 18.16 2.71 4.27
N VAL A 216 18.06 3.78 5.05
CA VAL A 216 18.32 3.77 6.49
C VAL A 216 17.02 3.48 7.23
N SER A 217 17.04 2.45 8.08
CA SER A 217 15.98 2.19 9.05
C SER A 217 16.33 2.79 10.41
N THR A 218 15.41 3.54 11.01
CA THR A 218 15.59 4.21 12.30
C THR A 218 14.43 3.90 13.24
N GLU A 219 14.66 4.05 14.54
CA GLU A 219 13.61 4.01 15.58
C GLU A 219 13.68 5.28 16.42
N TRP A 220 13.61 6.44 15.76
CA TRP A 220 13.86 7.74 16.41
C TRP A 220 12.57 8.46 16.83
N GLY A 221 11.40 7.93 16.44
CA GLY A 221 10.11 8.54 16.75
C GLY A 221 9.92 9.90 16.08
N VAL A 222 9.03 10.71 16.66
CA VAL A 222 8.77 12.09 16.20
C VAL A 222 9.98 12.97 16.44
N GLN A 223 10.33 13.76 15.43
CA GLN A 223 11.34 14.80 15.58
C GLN A 223 10.70 16.16 15.88
N THR A 224 11.23 16.83 16.88
CA THR A 224 10.88 18.20 17.27
C THR A 224 12.12 19.08 17.19
N PRO A 225 11.98 20.42 17.25
CA PRO A 225 13.14 21.32 17.29
C PRO A 225 14.15 20.98 18.40
N ASP A 226 13.68 20.41 19.52
CA ASP A 226 14.53 20.02 20.65
C ASP A 226 15.36 18.75 20.35
N THR A 227 14.83 17.80 19.56
CA THR A 227 15.52 16.54 19.24
C THR A 227 16.40 16.64 17.99
N LEU A 228 16.17 17.65 17.15
CA LEU A 228 16.87 17.84 15.88
C LEU A 228 18.40 17.81 16.01
N PRO A 229 19.06 18.50 16.97
CA PRO A 229 20.52 18.46 17.08
C PRO A 229 21.08 17.04 17.28
N GLU A 230 20.43 16.23 18.11
CA GLU A 230 20.84 14.84 18.34
C GLU A 230 20.63 13.99 17.07
N THR A 231 19.51 14.20 16.39
CA THR A 231 19.19 13.53 15.13
C THR A 231 20.20 13.85 14.03
N LEU A 232 20.65 15.10 13.90
CA LEU A 232 21.69 15.47 12.93
C LEU A 232 23.05 14.81 13.23
N VAL A 233 23.40 14.64 14.51
CA VAL A 233 24.61 13.90 14.92
C VAL A 233 24.50 12.41 14.54
N LYS A 234 23.34 11.78 14.78
CA LYS A 234 23.08 10.39 14.39
C LYS A 234 23.15 10.22 12.87
N MET A 235 22.50 11.11 12.11
CA MET A 235 22.52 11.10 10.65
C MET A 235 23.95 11.23 10.12
N ARG A 236 24.75 12.19 10.63
CA ARG A 236 26.15 12.36 10.25
C ARG A 236 26.99 11.10 10.48
N THR A 237 26.74 10.41 11.59
CA THR A 237 27.43 9.16 11.94
C THR A 237 27.06 8.05 10.94
N ILE A 238 25.78 7.89 10.64
CA ILE A 238 25.29 6.91 9.64
C ILE A 238 25.86 7.21 8.25
N ILE A 239 25.94 8.49 7.85
CA ILE A 239 26.57 8.90 6.59
C ILE A 239 28.01 8.41 6.54
N HIS A 240 28.77 8.59 7.62
CA HIS A 240 30.15 8.13 7.71
C HIS A 240 30.27 6.60 7.62
N ASP A 241 29.42 5.88 8.34
CA ASP A 241 29.47 4.42 8.44
C ASP A 241 29.07 3.75 7.12
N GLU A 242 27.97 4.18 6.51
CA GLU A 242 27.48 3.58 5.26
C GLU A 242 28.36 3.94 4.06
N ALA A 243 28.92 5.16 4.02
CA ALA A 243 29.94 5.51 3.04
C ALA A 243 31.18 4.62 3.17
N SER A 244 31.61 4.32 4.40
CA SER A 244 32.74 3.42 4.65
C SER A 244 32.45 1.96 4.26
N ARG A 245 31.17 1.58 4.20
CA ARG A 245 30.68 0.30 3.67
C ARG A 245 30.46 0.33 2.15
N GLY A 246 30.81 1.42 1.47
CA GLY A 246 30.73 1.56 0.02
C GLY A 246 29.40 2.07 -0.52
N ALA A 247 28.53 2.66 0.31
CA ALA A 247 27.35 3.38 -0.19
C ALA A 247 27.79 4.62 -0.99
N LYS A 248 27.09 4.90 -2.08
CA LYS A 248 27.20 6.18 -2.82
C LYS A 248 25.97 7.04 -2.66
N VAL A 249 24.81 6.44 -2.40
CA VAL A 249 23.56 7.15 -2.11
C VAL A 249 22.97 6.62 -0.81
N ILE A 250 22.71 7.51 0.13
CA ILE A 250 22.16 7.19 1.45
C ILE A 250 20.82 7.89 1.58
N VAL A 251 19.76 7.11 1.75
CA VAL A 251 18.39 7.60 1.86
C VAL A 251 17.92 7.43 3.30
N PHE A 252 17.62 8.54 3.95
CA PHE A 252 16.98 8.56 5.26
C PHE A 252 15.45 8.56 5.13
N PRO A 253 14.73 8.19 6.20
CA PRO A 253 13.27 8.15 6.18
C PRO A 253 12.60 9.51 5.89
N GLU A 254 11.31 9.42 5.58
CA GLU A 254 10.40 10.56 5.47
C GLU A 254 10.33 11.35 6.80
N SER A 255 10.23 12.68 6.71
CA SER A 255 10.08 13.57 7.87
C SER A 255 11.09 13.37 9.01
N ILE A 256 12.28 12.81 8.73
CA ILE A 256 13.30 12.45 9.73
C ILE A 256 13.96 13.65 10.40
N ILE A 257 13.78 14.88 9.88
CA ILE A 257 14.18 16.11 10.56
C ILE A 257 12.99 16.93 11.08
N GLY A 258 11.77 16.42 10.97
CA GLY A 258 10.56 17.12 11.41
C GLY A 258 10.18 18.28 10.49
N THR A 259 9.59 19.32 11.08
CA THR A 259 9.21 20.55 10.35
C THR A 259 10.43 21.44 10.18
N TYR A 260 10.85 21.60 8.94
CA TYR A 260 12.00 22.40 8.52
C TYR A 260 11.68 23.90 8.55
N ASP A 261 12.64 24.67 9.06
CA ASP A 261 12.67 26.14 9.01
C ASP A 261 13.99 26.64 8.38
N SER A 262 13.96 27.76 7.65
CA SER A 262 15.15 28.28 6.95
C SER A 262 16.28 28.70 7.90
N SER A 263 15.99 28.94 9.18
CA SER A 263 17.03 29.14 10.20
C SER A 263 17.92 27.91 10.43
N GLU A 264 17.46 26.72 10.03
CA GLU A 264 18.18 25.46 10.19
C GLU A 264 19.17 25.17 9.04
N ASP A 265 19.16 25.96 7.95
CA ASP A 265 20.02 25.72 6.79
C ASP A 265 21.51 25.68 7.15
N GLY A 266 21.96 26.58 8.03
CA GLY A 266 23.36 26.61 8.46
C GLY A 266 23.78 25.34 9.19
N VAL A 267 22.90 24.77 10.02
CA VAL A 267 23.22 23.52 10.75
C VAL A 267 23.15 22.31 9.83
N LEU A 268 22.19 22.27 8.90
CA LEU A 268 22.08 21.20 7.89
C LEU A 268 23.29 21.19 6.95
N GLU A 269 23.78 22.37 6.56
CA GLU A 269 24.99 22.51 5.77
C GLU A 269 26.21 21.93 6.50
N ILE A 270 26.41 22.32 7.76
CA ILE A 270 27.55 21.87 8.57
C ILE A 270 27.48 20.37 8.88
N MET A 271 26.30 19.86 9.20
CA MET A 271 26.15 18.49 9.70
C MET A 271 26.01 17.45 8.60
N LEU A 272 25.27 17.77 7.54
CA LEU A 272 24.90 16.80 6.49
C LEU A 272 25.62 17.09 5.18
N LYS A 273 25.56 18.33 4.66
CA LYS A 273 26.17 18.67 3.37
C LYS A 273 27.69 18.52 3.38
N GLN A 274 28.36 18.97 4.45
CA GLN A 274 29.80 18.75 4.61
C GLN A 274 30.14 17.27 4.80
N ALA A 275 29.31 16.49 5.49
CA ALA A 275 29.54 15.06 5.65
C ALA A 275 29.41 14.33 4.29
N ALA A 276 28.39 14.66 3.50
CA ALA A 276 28.22 14.19 2.12
C ALA A 276 29.44 14.53 1.25
N ALA A 277 29.93 15.78 1.30
CA ALA A 277 31.12 16.21 0.57
C ALA A 277 32.40 15.46 1.00
N GLN A 278 32.63 15.33 2.30
CA GLN A 278 33.81 14.66 2.86
C GLN A 278 33.84 13.17 2.49
N LYS A 279 32.66 12.53 2.48
CA LYS A 279 32.50 11.11 2.19
C LYS A 279 32.24 10.79 0.74
N LYS A 280 32.04 11.82 -0.10
CA LYS A 280 31.79 11.68 -1.54
C LYS A 280 30.55 10.83 -1.83
N VAL A 281 29.48 11.09 -1.07
CA VAL A 281 28.20 10.37 -1.17
C VAL A 281 27.04 11.35 -1.31
N SER A 282 26.00 10.94 -2.02
CA SER A 282 24.73 11.67 -2.05
C SER A 282 23.85 11.27 -0.86
N VAL A 283 23.13 12.23 -0.29
CA VAL A 283 22.29 12.03 0.89
C VAL A 283 20.89 12.57 0.63
N VAL A 284 19.86 11.77 0.87
CA VAL A 284 18.45 12.17 0.77
C VAL A 284 17.81 12.04 2.14
N PHE A 285 17.02 13.02 2.57
CA PHE A 285 16.34 12.99 3.87
C PHE A 285 15.02 13.76 3.84
N GLY A 286 14.02 13.24 4.56
CA GLY A 286 12.68 13.82 4.57
C GLY A 286 12.50 14.93 5.61
N ALA A 287 11.66 15.91 5.29
CA ALA A 287 11.25 17.01 6.15
C ALA A 287 9.83 17.47 5.80
N ASN A 288 9.19 18.25 6.67
CA ASN A 288 7.97 18.99 6.32
C ASN A 288 8.30 20.47 6.18
N ALA A 289 7.84 21.12 5.12
CA ALA A 289 8.09 22.54 4.88
C ALA A 289 6.78 23.30 4.70
N MET A 290 6.74 24.53 5.21
CA MET A 290 5.68 25.47 4.87
C MET A 290 5.96 26.07 3.49
N THR A 291 4.95 26.10 2.63
CA THR A 291 5.00 26.69 1.28
C THR A 291 3.89 27.72 1.11
N ASP A 292 3.95 28.50 0.03
CA ASP A 292 2.92 29.49 -0.29
C ASP A 292 1.51 28.89 -0.47
N VAL A 293 1.43 27.59 -0.79
CA VAL A 293 0.18 26.87 -1.08
C VAL A 293 -0.29 25.96 0.07
N GLY A 294 0.46 25.89 1.17
CA GLY A 294 0.18 25.01 2.31
C GLY A 294 1.42 24.29 2.81
N MET A 295 1.22 23.17 3.50
CA MET A 295 2.34 22.31 3.91
C MET A 295 2.80 21.44 2.75
N ALA A 296 4.08 21.07 2.75
CA ALA A 296 4.63 20.09 1.83
C ALA A 296 5.47 19.08 2.61
N ASN A 297 5.28 17.80 2.32
CA ASN A 297 6.16 16.75 2.79
C ASN A 297 7.25 16.60 1.73
N ILE A 298 8.45 17.02 2.07
CA ILE A 298 9.57 17.20 1.16
C ILE A 298 10.68 16.19 1.44
N ALA A 299 11.45 15.86 0.42
CA ALA A 299 12.79 15.34 0.58
C ALA A 299 13.77 16.40 0.09
N ARG A 300 14.82 16.62 0.88
CA ARG A 300 16.00 17.35 0.46
C ARG A 300 17.06 16.34 0.05
N GLU A 301 17.75 16.69 -1.01
CA GLU A 301 18.85 15.93 -1.58
C GLU A 301 20.11 16.77 -1.56
N TYR A 302 21.18 16.19 -1.05
CA TYR A 302 22.55 16.66 -1.23
C TYR A 302 23.26 15.71 -2.18
N GLU A 303 23.30 16.04 -3.47
CA GLU A 303 23.91 15.22 -4.51
C GLU A 303 25.41 15.49 -4.57
N TYR A 304 26.22 14.45 -4.36
CA TYR A 304 27.66 14.55 -4.57
C TYR A 304 28.04 14.31 -6.02
N THR A 305 28.77 15.26 -6.60
CA THR A 305 29.30 15.22 -7.96
C THR A 305 30.78 15.65 -7.97
N SER A 306 31.44 15.59 -9.13
CA SER A 306 32.85 16.00 -9.24
C SER A 306 33.10 17.49 -8.99
N ASP A 307 32.08 18.32 -9.20
CA ASP A 307 32.11 19.78 -9.06
C ASP A 307 31.60 20.28 -7.70
N GLY A 308 31.06 19.40 -6.86
CA GLY A 308 30.68 19.72 -5.49
C GLY A 308 29.46 18.97 -5.00
N VAL A 309 28.82 19.52 -3.98
CA VAL A 309 27.52 19.02 -3.49
C VAL A 309 26.42 19.98 -3.93
N HIS A 310 25.55 19.49 -4.81
CA HIS A 310 24.38 20.20 -5.28
C HIS A 310 23.19 19.91 -4.40
N GLU A 311 22.28 20.86 -4.32
CA GLU A 311 21.07 20.71 -3.52
C GLU A 311 19.84 20.70 -4.41
N LEU A 312 18.98 19.71 -4.19
CA LEU A 312 17.68 19.59 -4.82
C LEU A 312 16.62 19.34 -3.74
N GLN A 313 15.40 19.75 -4.05
CA GLN A 313 14.23 19.49 -3.21
C GLN A 313 13.09 19.01 -4.08
N PHE A 314 12.38 18.01 -3.59
CA PHE A 314 11.15 17.50 -4.19
C PHE A 314 10.17 17.13 -3.09
N GLN A 315 8.92 16.83 -3.47
CA GLN A 315 7.84 16.62 -2.51
C GLN A 315 6.95 15.44 -2.86
N ALA A 316 6.27 14.93 -1.83
CA ALA A 316 5.17 14.00 -1.98
C ALA A 316 4.05 14.62 -2.84
N ARG A 317 3.42 13.76 -3.64
CA ARG A 317 2.33 14.04 -4.57
C ARG A 317 0.99 13.76 -3.93
N GLN A 318 0.92 12.78 -3.03
CA GLN A 318 -0.27 12.50 -2.23
C GLN A 318 0.13 12.08 -0.83
N THR A 319 -0.29 12.86 0.15
CA THR A 319 -0.15 12.54 1.57
C THR A 319 -1.41 11.87 2.11
N VAL A 320 -1.41 11.47 3.38
CA VAL A 320 -2.52 10.72 3.98
C VAL A 320 -3.83 11.52 3.86
N PRO A 321 -4.89 10.96 3.24
CA PRO A 321 -6.15 11.66 3.07
C PRO A 321 -6.81 12.04 4.39
N VAL A 322 -7.48 13.20 4.40
CA VAL A 322 -8.16 13.83 5.57
C VAL A 322 -7.20 14.31 6.66
N ALA A 323 -6.15 13.55 6.94
CA ALA A 323 -5.17 13.85 7.99
C ALA A 323 -4.18 14.93 7.53
N GLU A 324 -3.62 14.79 6.33
CA GLU A 324 -2.64 15.72 5.74
C GLU A 324 -3.20 16.35 4.47
N TRP A 325 -3.71 15.54 3.55
CA TRP A 325 -4.41 16.03 2.37
C TRP A 325 -5.90 16.26 2.69
N ASN A 326 -6.27 17.52 2.90
CA ASN A 326 -7.65 17.92 3.16
C ASN A 326 -8.03 19.12 2.28
N PRO A 327 -8.68 18.90 1.12
CA PRO A 327 -9.05 19.97 0.21
C PRO A 327 -10.12 20.93 0.77
N LEU A 328 -10.70 20.62 1.94
CA LEU A 328 -11.65 21.50 2.65
C LEU A 328 -10.97 22.40 3.70
N SER A 329 -9.69 22.17 4.00
CA SER A 329 -8.88 23.00 4.88
C SER A 329 -8.09 24.03 4.08
N ARG A 330 -7.72 25.16 4.71
CA ARG A 330 -6.76 26.13 4.13
C ARG A 330 -5.31 25.75 4.37
N TYR A 331 -5.04 24.98 5.43
CA TYR A 331 -3.72 24.48 5.77
C TYR A 331 -3.75 22.96 5.62
N HIS A 332 -3.24 22.49 4.49
CA HIS A 332 -3.15 21.07 4.16
C HIS A 332 -1.96 20.84 3.24
N TYR A 333 -1.72 19.58 2.88
CA TYR A 333 -0.72 19.17 1.90
C TYR A 333 -1.38 19.01 0.53
N PRO A 334 -1.18 19.92 -0.44
CA PRO A 334 -1.86 19.86 -1.74
C PRO A 334 -1.34 18.71 -2.60
N ALA A 335 -2.26 18.01 -3.29
CA ALA A 335 -1.89 16.87 -4.12
C ALA A 335 -1.33 17.28 -5.49
N GLN A 336 -0.37 16.52 -6.01
CA GLN A 336 0.30 16.70 -7.30
C GLN A 336 0.29 15.41 -8.14
N TRP A 337 -0.89 14.82 -8.36
CA TRP A 337 -1.08 13.50 -9.00
C TRP A 337 -0.45 13.29 -10.39
N PHE A 338 -0.04 14.37 -11.08
CA PHE A 338 0.56 14.31 -12.41
C PHE A 338 2.02 14.79 -12.42
N SER A 339 2.63 14.94 -11.25
CA SER A 339 4.07 15.13 -11.14
C SER A 339 4.78 13.77 -11.16
N SER A 340 6.04 13.78 -11.56
CA SER A 340 6.80 12.55 -11.81
C SER A 340 7.28 11.85 -10.53
N GLY A 341 7.73 12.59 -9.52
CA GLY A 341 8.42 11.99 -8.35
C GLY A 341 9.67 11.15 -8.70
N VAL A 342 10.15 11.18 -9.95
CA VAL A 342 11.44 10.62 -10.35
C VAL A 342 12.51 11.70 -10.27
N MET A 343 13.58 11.45 -9.53
CA MET A 343 14.69 12.38 -9.34
C MET A 343 16.00 11.77 -9.87
N PRO A 344 16.83 12.56 -10.58
CA PRO A 344 18.16 12.12 -11.00
C PRO A 344 19.11 12.23 -9.82
N ILE A 345 19.63 11.10 -9.34
CA ILE A 345 20.57 11.08 -8.21
C ILE A 345 21.55 9.93 -8.37
N GLY A 346 22.84 10.22 -8.16
CA GLY A 346 23.90 9.20 -8.29
C GLY A 346 23.97 8.60 -9.70
N GLY A 347 23.58 9.38 -10.71
CA GLY A 347 23.56 8.95 -12.12
C GLY A 347 22.39 8.04 -12.51
N ARG A 348 21.37 7.88 -11.65
CA ARG A 348 20.17 7.05 -11.89
C ARG A 348 18.89 7.86 -11.72
N GLY A 349 17.85 7.51 -12.47
CA GLY A 349 16.50 8.04 -12.22
C GLY A 349 15.80 7.23 -11.14
N ALA A 350 15.64 7.79 -9.94
CA ALA A 350 14.99 7.11 -8.81
C ALA A 350 13.56 7.59 -8.63
N LEU A 351 12.58 6.67 -8.67
CA LEU A 351 11.20 6.96 -8.31
C LEU A 351 11.06 6.94 -6.78
N PHE A 352 10.86 8.10 -6.19
CA PHE A 352 10.58 8.23 -4.76
C PHE A 352 9.09 8.04 -4.49
N LEU A 353 8.77 7.21 -3.48
CA LEU A 353 7.44 7.00 -2.94
C LEU A 353 7.44 7.39 -1.47
N PHE A 354 6.64 8.40 -1.12
CA PHE A 354 6.52 8.90 0.25
C PHE A 354 5.38 8.20 0.94
N CYS A 355 5.71 7.34 1.91
CA CYS A 355 4.77 6.70 2.82
C CYS A 355 3.48 6.21 2.16
N TYR A 356 2.41 7.01 2.24
CA TYR A 356 1.11 6.72 1.66
C TYR A 356 1.13 6.48 0.13
N GLU A 357 2.06 7.09 -0.61
CA GLU A 357 2.20 6.90 -2.06
C GLU A 357 2.54 5.45 -2.44
N GLU A 358 3.12 4.66 -1.51
CA GLU A 358 3.35 3.24 -1.74
C GLU A 358 2.06 2.50 -2.07
N TYR A 359 0.90 2.98 -1.61
CA TYR A 359 -0.40 2.37 -1.94
C TYR A 359 -0.91 2.72 -3.34
N LEU A 360 -0.47 3.82 -3.93
CA LEU A 360 -1.17 4.51 -5.01
C LEU A 360 -0.70 4.04 -6.40
N PRO A 361 -1.50 3.24 -7.12
CA PRO A 361 -1.04 2.69 -8.39
C PRO A 361 -0.86 3.76 -9.44
N TRP A 362 -1.73 4.78 -9.48
CA TRP A 362 -1.66 5.83 -10.48
C TRP A 362 -0.31 6.52 -10.47
N GLU A 363 0.17 6.94 -9.30
CA GLU A 363 1.42 7.70 -9.19
C GLU A 363 2.61 6.86 -9.66
N VAL A 364 2.67 5.60 -9.24
CA VAL A 364 3.72 4.68 -9.66
C VAL A 364 3.67 4.43 -11.17
N LEU A 365 2.49 4.08 -11.71
CA LEU A 365 2.33 3.76 -13.13
C LEU A 365 2.55 4.98 -14.01
N TYR A 366 2.04 6.16 -13.63
CA TYR A 366 2.25 7.41 -14.34
C TYR A 366 3.74 7.72 -14.46
N SER A 367 4.46 7.63 -13.34
CA SER A 367 5.88 7.96 -13.26
C SER A 367 6.74 6.97 -14.04
N ILE A 368 6.47 5.67 -13.93
CA ILE A 368 7.18 4.64 -14.71
C ILE A 368 6.91 4.79 -16.21
N GLY A 369 5.66 5.07 -16.60
CA GLY A 369 5.29 5.27 -17.99
C GLY A 369 5.93 6.50 -18.61
N ARG A 370 6.09 7.56 -17.82
CA ARG A 370 6.59 8.85 -18.28
C ARG A 370 8.12 8.92 -18.28
N GLU A 371 8.76 8.58 -17.16
CA GLU A 371 10.19 8.83 -16.95
C GLU A 371 11.08 7.58 -16.99
N LYS A 372 10.50 6.37 -16.89
CA LYS A 372 11.24 5.08 -16.94
C LYS A 372 12.39 5.03 -15.91
N PRO A 373 12.09 5.08 -14.60
CA PRO A 373 13.10 5.07 -13.54
C PRO A 373 13.91 3.77 -13.53
N ASP A 374 15.12 3.84 -12.97
CA ASP A 374 16.06 2.73 -12.80
C ASP A 374 15.89 1.98 -11.47
N LEU A 375 15.17 2.57 -10.51
CA LEU A 375 14.84 2.00 -9.20
C LEU A 375 13.65 2.70 -8.55
N ILE A 376 13.08 2.05 -7.54
CA ILE A 376 12.07 2.61 -6.64
C ILE A 376 12.72 2.81 -5.26
N VAL A 377 12.44 3.95 -4.64
CA VAL A 377 12.88 4.31 -3.29
C VAL A 377 11.65 4.63 -2.46
N ALA A 378 11.35 3.82 -1.45
CA ALA A 378 10.28 4.10 -0.49
C ALA A 378 10.86 4.79 0.74
N MET A 379 10.30 5.95 1.10
CA MET A 379 10.66 6.72 2.28
C MET A 379 9.44 6.84 3.17
N SER A 380 9.52 6.33 4.41
CA SER A 380 8.30 6.13 5.22
C SER A 380 8.52 6.48 6.68
N ASN A 381 7.58 7.21 7.27
CA ASN A 381 7.58 7.56 8.68
C ASN A 381 6.44 6.83 9.42
N LEU A 382 6.76 5.67 10.01
CA LEU A 382 5.83 4.68 10.52
C LEU A 382 5.85 4.52 12.04
N TRP A 383 6.58 5.37 12.78
CA TRP A 383 6.65 5.36 14.25
C TRP A 383 5.28 5.34 14.94
N TRP A 384 4.27 5.95 14.33
CA TRP A 384 2.90 6.03 14.85
C TRP A 384 2.11 4.72 14.67
N THR A 385 2.61 3.79 13.85
CA THR A 385 2.04 2.47 13.57
C THR A 385 2.80 1.32 14.19
N LYS A 386 3.69 1.59 15.15
CA LYS A 386 4.46 0.53 15.82
C LYS A 386 3.54 -0.54 16.39
N GLY A 387 3.75 -1.78 15.97
CA GLY A 387 2.94 -2.93 16.40
C GLY A 387 1.62 -3.13 15.64
N THR A 388 1.36 -2.39 14.56
CA THR A 388 0.25 -2.67 13.64
C THR A 388 0.75 -3.35 12.36
N GLY A 389 -0.18 -3.82 11.52
CA GLY A 389 0.15 -4.41 10.22
C GLY A 389 0.49 -3.40 9.12
N GLU A 390 0.46 -2.08 9.43
CA GLU A 390 0.65 -1.03 8.43
C GLU A 390 2.02 -1.08 7.75
N PRO A 391 3.17 -1.25 8.44
CA PRO A 391 4.46 -1.28 7.76
C PRO A 391 4.58 -2.40 6.74
N VAL A 392 4.01 -3.57 7.04
CA VAL A 392 3.98 -4.70 6.11
C VAL A 392 3.03 -4.41 4.97
N LEU A 393 1.82 -3.93 5.25
CA LEU A 393 0.85 -3.57 4.22
C LEU A 393 1.47 -2.58 3.23
N GLN A 394 2.11 -1.51 3.71
CA GLN A 394 2.71 -0.45 2.91
C GLN A 394 3.84 -0.95 2.02
N HIS A 395 4.89 -1.52 2.62
CA HIS A 395 6.09 -1.93 1.89
C HIS A 395 5.83 -3.07 0.89
N ARG A 396 4.84 -3.92 1.13
CA ARG A 396 4.43 -4.95 0.16
C ARG A 396 3.83 -4.36 -1.11
N HIS A 397 3.27 -3.14 -1.08
CA HIS A 397 2.82 -2.48 -2.30
C HIS A 397 4.00 -1.98 -3.13
N ALA A 398 4.96 -1.29 -2.51
CA ALA A 398 6.19 -0.87 -3.19
C ALA A 398 6.95 -2.08 -3.78
N GLU A 399 7.07 -3.17 -3.01
CA GLU A 399 7.63 -4.44 -3.50
C GLU A 399 6.85 -5.00 -4.68
N GLY A 400 5.52 -4.98 -4.63
CA GLY A 400 4.66 -5.42 -5.73
C GLY A 400 4.97 -4.67 -7.03
N TYR A 401 5.08 -3.34 -6.98
CA TYR A 401 5.44 -2.56 -8.16
C TYR A 401 6.88 -2.82 -8.63
N ALA A 402 7.82 -2.91 -7.69
CA ALA A 402 9.21 -3.23 -8.00
C ALA A 402 9.35 -4.59 -8.71
N LYS A 403 8.69 -5.63 -8.18
CA LYS A 403 8.63 -6.97 -8.80
C LYS A 403 7.99 -6.91 -10.18
N LEU A 404 6.84 -6.24 -10.31
CA LEU A 404 6.10 -6.15 -11.58
C LEU A 404 6.99 -5.57 -12.70
N PHE A 405 7.69 -4.47 -12.41
CA PHE A 405 8.52 -3.79 -13.40
C PHE A 405 9.97 -4.28 -13.46
N GLY A 406 10.36 -5.18 -12.56
CA GLY A 406 11.73 -5.67 -12.45
C GLY A 406 12.71 -4.58 -12.03
N LEU A 407 12.27 -3.66 -11.17
CA LEU A 407 13.06 -2.55 -10.64
C LEU A 407 13.65 -2.93 -9.28
N PRO A 408 14.89 -2.53 -8.98
CA PRO A 408 15.39 -2.59 -7.61
C PRO A 408 14.56 -1.71 -6.67
N LEU A 409 14.49 -2.11 -5.41
CA LEU A 409 13.76 -1.40 -4.36
C LEU A 409 14.69 -1.11 -3.18
N VAL A 410 14.67 0.14 -2.74
CA VAL A 410 15.33 0.60 -1.52
C VAL A 410 14.26 1.14 -0.58
N ILE A 411 14.26 0.74 0.69
CA ILE A 411 13.30 1.20 1.70
C ILE A 411 14.04 1.87 2.84
N ALA A 412 13.63 3.10 3.17
CA ALA A 412 14.09 3.86 4.32
C ALA A 412 12.90 4.16 5.24
N THR A 413 12.92 3.62 6.46
CA THR A 413 11.76 3.65 7.38
C THR A 413 12.15 4.13 8.77
N ASN A 414 11.38 5.07 9.33
CA ASN A 414 11.44 5.39 10.74
C ASN A 414 10.28 4.70 11.47
N SER A 415 10.57 3.74 12.35
CA SER A 415 9.59 2.82 12.99
C SER A 415 9.42 2.98 14.49
#